data_AF-X1FFA1-F1
#
_entry.id   AF-X1FFA1-F1
#
_cell.length_a   1.000
_cell.length_b   1.000
_cell.length_c   1.000
_cell.angle_alpha   90.00
_cell.angle_beta   90.00
_cell.angle_gamma   90.00
#
_symmetry.space_group_name_H-M   'P 1'
#
loop_
_entity.id
_entity.type
_entity.pdbx_description
1 polymer ?
#
loop_
_entity_poly.entity_id
_entity_poly.type
_entity_poly.pdbx_seq_one_letter_code
_entity_poly.pdbx_strand_id
1 'polypeptide(L)'
;GIVVKKKSAFKGLLLPENKITAKKTTEILPVPEKVTIPLQQSIGAPCEFIVKRKDMVKAGQKIADSTSYVSAPIHASISGKVSKIVKVVNPVTSTIMDAVVIEF
;
A
#
# COMPACT_ATOMS: atom_id res chain seq x y z
N GLY A 1 -39.42 -46.51 -15.87
CA GLY A 1 -38.97 -45.46 -14.92
C GLY A 1 -38.46 -44.28 -15.72
N ILE A 2 -38.87 -43.06 -15.39
CA ILE A 2 -38.43 -41.84 -16.09
C ILE A 2 -37.01 -41.51 -15.62
N VAL A 3 -36.05 -41.46 -16.54
CA VAL A 3 -34.65 -41.10 -16.25
C VAL A 3 -34.46 -39.61 -16.48
N VAL A 4 -34.26 -38.84 -15.41
CA VAL A 4 -33.95 -37.41 -15.47
C VAL A 4 -32.45 -37.22 -15.68
N LYS A 5 -32.04 -36.79 -16.88
CA LYS A 5 -30.65 -36.43 -17.18
C LYS A 5 -30.28 -35.13 -16.43
N LYS A 6 -29.29 -35.21 -15.54
CA LYS A 6 -28.73 -34.06 -14.81
C LYS A 6 -28.15 -33.05 -15.81
N LYS A 7 -28.71 -31.83 -15.87
CA LYS A 7 -28.15 -30.72 -16.66
C LYS A 7 -26.73 -30.41 -16.14
N SER A 8 -25.79 -30.32 -17.08
CA SER A 8 -24.37 -30.03 -16.87
C SER A 8 -24.14 -28.90 -15.86
N ALA A 9 -23.15 -29.09 -14.98
CA ALA A 9 -22.68 -28.08 -14.05
C ALA A 9 -22.28 -26.79 -14.81
N PHE A 10 -22.75 -25.64 -14.32
CA PHE A 10 -22.40 -24.33 -14.85
C PHE A 10 -20.89 -24.11 -14.69
N LYS A 11 -20.14 -24.06 -15.81
CA LYS A 11 -18.68 -23.96 -15.83
C LYS A 11 -18.15 -22.52 -15.67
N GLY A 12 -18.98 -21.60 -15.17
CA GLY A 12 -18.68 -20.18 -15.10
C GLY A 12 -18.68 -19.51 -16.47
N LEU A 13 -18.42 -18.20 -16.48
CA LEU A 13 -18.28 -17.41 -17.70
C LEU A 13 -16.81 -17.35 -18.12
N LEU A 14 -16.51 -17.77 -19.36
CA LEU A 14 -15.19 -17.57 -19.96
C LEU A 14 -15.03 -16.11 -20.38
N LEU A 15 -14.34 -15.33 -19.56
CA LEU A 15 -13.92 -13.97 -19.91
C LEU A 15 -12.56 -14.02 -20.65
N PRO A 16 -12.33 -13.12 -21.62
CA PRO A 16 -11.01 -12.98 -22.24
C PRO A 16 -9.97 -12.58 -21.19
N GLU A 17 -8.81 -13.22 -21.21
CA GLU A 17 -7.71 -12.90 -20.30
C GLU A 17 -6.93 -11.65 -20.76
N ASN A 18 -6.52 -10.80 -19.82
CA ASN A 18 -5.69 -9.62 -20.08
C ASN A 18 -4.32 -9.73 -19.39
N LYS A 19 -3.59 -10.81 -19.68
CA LYS A 19 -2.29 -11.11 -19.05
C LYS A 19 -1.12 -10.61 -19.91
N ILE A 20 -1.07 -9.30 -20.13
CA ILE A 20 -0.03 -8.60 -20.92
C ILE A 20 1.43 -8.86 -20.49
N THR A 21 1.65 -9.36 -19.27
CA THR A 21 2.98 -9.66 -18.72
C THR A 21 3.27 -11.15 -18.57
N ALA A 22 2.38 -12.06 -18.99
CA ALA A 22 2.51 -13.50 -18.74
C ALA A 22 3.81 -14.15 -19.25
N LYS A 23 4.43 -13.57 -20.28
CA LYS A 23 5.66 -14.06 -20.91
C LYS A 23 6.90 -13.22 -20.58
N LYS A 24 6.76 -12.19 -19.73
CA LYS A 24 7.90 -11.34 -19.33
C LYS A 24 8.67 -12.00 -18.19
N THR A 25 9.99 -11.94 -18.26
CA THR A 25 10.87 -12.38 -17.18
C THR A 25 10.73 -11.47 -15.97
N THR A 26 10.87 -12.01 -14.75
CA THR A 26 10.92 -11.21 -13.52
C THR A 26 12.24 -10.44 -13.46
N GLU A 27 12.16 -9.15 -13.14
CA GLU A 27 13.33 -8.27 -13.00
C GLU A 27 13.38 -7.69 -11.59
N ILE A 28 14.58 -7.38 -11.11
CA ILE A 28 14.79 -6.73 -9.82
C ILE A 28 14.51 -5.23 -10.00
N LEU A 29 13.54 -4.71 -9.25
CA LEU A 29 13.29 -3.27 -9.20
C LEU A 29 14.35 -2.61 -8.30
N PRO A 30 15.05 -1.56 -8.76
CA PRO A 30 15.94 -0.81 -7.90
C PRO A 30 15.17 -0.12 -6.77
N VAL A 31 15.84 0.07 -5.63
CA VAL A 31 15.28 0.82 -4.51
C VAL A 31 15.13 2.29 -4.95
N PRO A 32 13.95 2.91 -4.75
CA PRO A 32 13.77 4.31 -5.12
C PRO A 32 14.60 5.24 -4.24
N GLU A 33 15.16 6.30 -4.82
CA GLU A 33 15.95 7.32 -4.11
C GLU A 33 15.11 8.12 -3.09
N LYS A 34 13.79 8.19 -3.31
CA LYS A 34 12.86 8.96 -2.49
C LYS A 34 11.49 8.32 -2.46
N VAL A 35 10.88 8.27 -1.28
CA VAL A 35 9.49 7.85 -1.09
C VAL A 35 8.71 8.88 -0.27
N THR A 36 7.44 9.07 -0.63
CA THR A 36 6.49 9.86 0.13
C THR A 36 5.45 8.91 0.71
N ILE A 37 5.38 8.81 2.04
CA ILE A 37 4.53 7.85 2.74
C ILE A 37 3.41 8.62 3.45
N PRO A 38 2.15 8.55 2.95
CA PRO A 38 0.99 9.17 3.59
C PRO A 38 0.65 8.50 4.92
N LEU A 39 0.18 9.29 5.90
CA LEU A 39 -0.21 8.81 7.23
C LEU A 39 -1.62 8.18 7.33
N GLN A 40 -2.39 8.20 6.24
CA GLN A 40 -3.70 7.57 6.16
C GLN A 40 -3.77 6.68 4.91
N GLN A 41 -3.50 5.39 5.10
CA GLN A 41 -3.54 4.37 4.05
C GLN A 41 -4.64 3.32 4.25
N SER A 42 -5.37 3.43 5.36
CA SER A 42 -6.44 2.52 5.74
C SER A 42 -7.72 3.29 6.08
N ILE A 43 -8.82 2.55 6.27
CA ILE A 43 -10.09 3.10 6.75
C ILE A 43 -10.04 3.58 8.21
N GLY A 44 -9.01 3.16 8.96
CA GLY A 44 -8.84 3.52 10.35
C GLY A 44 -8.47 4.99 10.57
N ALA A 45 -8.39 5.38 11.84
CA ALA A 45 -7.97 6.73 12.21
C ALA A 45 -6.56 7.05 11.69
N PRO A 46 -6.26 8.32 11.39
CA PRO A 46 -4.92 8.76 11.02
C PRO A 46 -3.88 8.36 12.06
N CYS A 47 -2.67 8.01 11.61
CA CYS A 47 -1.54 7.78 12.48
C CYS A 47 -0.81 9.09 12.81
N GLU A 48 -0.11 9.11 13.94
CA GLU A 48 0.78 10.19 14.36
C GLU A 48 2.24 9.78 14.12
N PHE A 49 3.09 10.75 13.77
CA PHE A 49 4.51 10.48 13.56
C PHE A 49 5.21 10.08 14.86
N ILE A 50 5.97 8.99 14.81
CA ILE A 50 6.89 8.60 15.89
C ILE A 50 8.36 8.97 15.58
N VAL A 51 8.62 9.43 14.36
CA VAL A 51 9.91 9.93 13.90
C VAL A 51 9.87 11.43 13.62
N LYS A 52 11.02 12.08 13.63
CA LYS A 52 11.17 13.52 13.38
C LYS A 52 11.99 13.77 12.13
N ARG A 53 11.90 15.02 11.64
CA ARG A 53 12.74 15.47 10.53
C ARG A 53 14.22 15.29 10.90
N LYS A 54 15.01 14.80 9.95
CA LYS A 54 16.43 14.43 10.04
C LYS A 54 16.73 13.09 10.71
N ASP A 55 15.74 12.35 11.21
CA ASP A 55 15.97 11.01 11.75
C ASP A 55 16.37 10.02 10.66
N MET A 56 17.21 9.07 11.03
CA MET A 56 17.55 7.91 10.20
C MET A 56 16.59 6.77 10.50
N VAL A 57 15.98 6.21 9.47
CA VAL A 57 15.06 5.08 9.56
C VAL A 57 15.56 3.91 8.72
N LYS A 58 15.24 2.70 9.13
CA LYS A 58 15.52 1.47 8.37
C LYS A 58 14.26 0.99 7.64
N ALA A 59 14.43 0.30 6.53
CA ALA A 59 13.33 -0.39 5.87
C ALA A 59 12.61 -1.32 6.88
N GLY A 60 11.29 -1.26 6.91
CA GLY A 60 10.46 -1.99 7.87
C GLY A 60 10.42 -1.38 9.28
N GLN A 61 11.10 -0.27 9.55
CA GLN A 61 10.98 0.44 10.82
C GLN A 61 9.62 1.14 10.91
N LYS A 62 8.96 1.05 12.06
CA LYS A 62 7.74 1.79 12.34
C LYS A 62 8.06 3.30 12.36
N ILE A 63 7.27 4.10 11.64
CA ILE A 63 7.46 5.55 11.49
C ILE A 63 6.23 6.37 11.92
N ALA A 64 5.06 5.73 11.99
CA ALA A 64 3.87 6.33 12.56
C ALA A 64 2.97 5.26 13.21
N ASP A 65 2.24 5.65 14.24
CA ASP A 65 1.35 4.77 14.99
C ASP A 65 0.10 5.53 15.46
N SER A 66 -0.95 4.84 15.88
CA SER A 66 -2.17 5.45 16.43
C SER A 66 -2.64 4.68 17.65
N THR A 67 -3.21 5.38 18.63
CA THR A 67 -3.85 4.76 19.80
C THR A 67 -5.32 4.38 19.56
N SER A 68 -5.83 4.64 18.36
CA SER A 68 -7.24 4.38 18.01
C SER A 68 -7.50 2.90 17.77
N TYR A 69 -8.69 2.44 18.18
CA TYR A 69 -9.10 1.04 18.09
C TYR A 69 -9.05 0.46 16.67
N VAL A 70 -9.46 1.25 15.67
CA VAL A 70 -9.33 0.89 14.25
C VAL A 70 -8.22 1.74 13.65
N SER A 71 -7.02 1.18 13.57
CA SER A 71 -5.84 1.82 12.97
C SER A 71 -4.80 0.78 12.54
N ALA A 72 -3.81 1.19 11.77
CA ALA A 72 -2.71 0.33 11.32
C ALA A 72 -1.38 1.10 11.35
N PRO A 73 -0.33 0.60 12.04
CA PRO A 73 0.95 1.26 12.08
C PRO A 73 1.62 1.34 10.70
N ILE A 74 2.30 2.45 10.44
CA ILE A 74 2.95 2.72 9.15
C ILE A 74 4.45 2.54 9.30
N HIS A 75 5.04 1.85 8.33
CA HIS A 75 6.45 1.47 8.32
C HIS A 75 7.18 2.11 7.13
N ALA A 76 8.49 2.33 7.28
CA ALA A 76 9.33 2.87 6.23
C ALA A 76 9.54 1.85 5.10
N SER A 77 9.22 2.25 3.86
CA SER A 77 9.44 1.41 2.67
C SER A 77 10.91 1.25 2.31
N ILE A 78 11.74 2.25 2.64
CA ILE A 78 13.18 2.26 2.38
C ILE A 78 13.95 2.68 3.63
N SER A 79 15.21 2.27 3.74
CA SER A 79 16.14 2.85 4.69
C SER A 79 16.59 4.23 4.19
N GLY A 80 16.76 5.20 5.07
CA GLY A 80 17.18 6.54 4.66
C GLY A 80 16.93 7.58 5.73
N LYS A 81 16.98 8.85 5.34
CA LYS A 81 16.76 10.00 6.20
C LYS A 81 15.39 10.61 5.98
N VAL A 82 14.71 10.96 7.07
CA VAL A 82 13.47 11.75 7.01
C VAL A 82 13.81 13.18 6.57
N SER A 83 13.60 13.46 5.29
CA SER A 83 13.97 14.73 4.66
C SER A 83 13.01 15.86 5.08
N LYS A 84 11.70 15.58 5.02
CA LYS A 84 10.63 16.53 5.35
C LYS A 84 9.30 15.83 5.63
N ILE A 85 8.42 16.56 6.29
CA ILE A 85 7.02 16.22 6.48
C ILE A 85 6.22 17.18 5.60
N VAL A 86 5.36 16.63 4.74
CA VAL A 86 4.58 17.39 3.74
C VAL A 86 3.11 17.04 3.85
N LYS A 87 2.26 17.91 3.30
CA LYS A 87 0.83 17.66 3.16
C LYS A 87 0.54 17.15 1.76
N VAL A 88 -0.18 16.02 1.65
CA VAL A 88 -0.59 15.41 0.38
C VAL A 88 -2.10 15.23 0.35
N VAL A 89 -2.67 15.16 -0.85
CA VAL A 89 -4.10 14.88 -1.03
C VAL A 89 -4.33 13.38 -0.98
N ASN A 90 -5.29 12.94 -0.19
CA ASN A 90 -5.81 11.59 -0.25
C ASN A 90 -6.55 11.41 -1.60
N PRO A 91 -6.13 10.48 -2.47
CA PRO A 91 -6.78 10.31 -3.77
C PRO A 91 -8.22 9.80 -3.66
N VAL A 92 -8.61 9.18 -2.53
CA VAL A 92 -9.93 8.60 -2.32
C VAL A 92 -10.88 9.60 -1.65
N THR A 93 -10.43 10.29 -0.59
CA THR A 93 -11.28 11.18 0.21
C THR A 93 -11.17 12.65 -0.16
N SER A 94 -10.22 13.02 -1.04
CA SER A 94 -9.89 14.42 -1.39
C SER A 94 -9.52 15.31 -0.20
N THR A 95 -9.21 14.72 0.95
CA THR A 95 -8.77 15.44 2.15
C THR A 95 -7.26 15.60 2.15
N ILE A 96 -6.77 16.65 2.81
CA ILE A 96 -5.35 16.86 3.02
C ILE A 96 -4.91 16.01 4.21
N MET A 97 -3.85 15.22 4.04
CA MET A 97 -3.20 14.47 5.12
C MET A 97 -1.71 14.76 5.17
N ASP A 98 -1.10 14.47 6.31
CA ASP A 98 0.35 14.55 6.46
C ASP A 98 1.03 13.30 5.89
N ALA A 99 2.23 13.47 5.37
CA ALA A 99 3.06 12.43 4.78
C ALA A 99 4.54 12.68 5.12
N VAL A 100 5.29 11.60 5.30
CA VAL A 100 6.74 11.66 5.47
C VAL A 100 7.44 11.47 4.14
N VAL A 101 8.49 12.26 3.89
CA VAL A 101 9.40 12.05 2.76
C VAL A 101 10.70 11.47 3.29
N ILE A 102 11.05 10.27 2.81
CA ILE A 102 12.31 9.59 3.12
C ILE A 102 13.17 9.58 1.87
N GLU A 103 14.43 10.00 2.01
CA GLU A 103 15.44 10.00 0.95
C GLU A 103 16.58 9.07 1.36
N PHE A 104 17.09 8.27 0.41
CA PHE A 104 18.19 7.33 0.62
C PHE A 104 19.53 8.06 0.79
#